data_AF-A0A4Q2WZX1-F1
#
_entry.id   AF-A0A4Q2WZX1-F1
#
_cell.length_a   1.000
_cell.length_b   1.000
_cell.length_c   1.000
_cell.angle_alpha   90.00
_cell.angle_beta   90.00
_cell.angle_gamma   90.00
#
_symmetry.space_group_name_H-M   'P 1'
#
loop_
_entity.id
_entity.type
_entity.pdbx_description
1 polymer ?
#
loop_
_entity_poly.entity_id
_entity_poly.type
_entity_poly.pdbx_seq_one_letter_code
_entity_poly.pdbx_strand_id
1 'polypeptide(L)'
;MKTLSPKFLLMTGVALAVPAVADRLARRVAGRGFSAWTGNNPPRNPAVAGVSWPQAILWTAMAGALGGVARMATRRALSGAGLPAEK
;
A
#
# COMPACT_ATOMS: atom_id res chain seq x y z
N MET A 1 -25.69 -16.60 -16.06
CA MET A 1 -25.06 -16.13 -14.80
C MET A 1 -23.82 -16.97 -14.56
N LYS A 2 -22.61 -16.38 -14.48
CA LYS A 2 -21.40 -17.15 -14.13
C LYS A 2 -21.55 -17.60 -12.68
N THR A 3 -21.58 -18.90 -12.44
CA THR A 3 -21.62 -19.48 -11.10
C THR A 3 -20.35 -19.11 -10.35
N LEU A 4 -20.47 -18.30 -9.29
CA LEU A 4 -19.37 -17.90 -8.42
C LEU A 4 -18.96 -19.11 -7.58
N SER A 5 -17.96 -19.86 -8.03
CA SER A 5 -17.44 -20.98 -7.24
C SER A 5 -16.71 -20.46 -5.99
N PRO A 6 -16.74 -21.19 -4.87
CA PRO A 6 -16.02 -20.79 -3.65
C PRO A 6 -14.53 -20.53 -3.89
N LYS A 7 -13.91 -21.33 -4.77
CA LYS A 7 -12.51 -21.18 -5.19
C LYS A 7 -12.27 -19.85 -5.91
N PHE A 8 -13.20 -19.43 -6.78
CA PHE A 8 -13.09 -18.15 -7.48
C PHE A 8 -13.18 -16.95 -6.52
N LEU A 9 -14.08 -17.00 -5.53
CA LEU A 9 -14.20 -15.97 -4.50
C LEU A 9 -12.93 -15.87 -3.65
N LEU A 10 -12.38 -17.01 -3.23
CA LEU A 10 -11.12 -17.05 -2.46
C LEU A 10 -9.95 -16.46 -3.25
N MET A 11 -9.78 -16.86 -4.51
CA MET A 11 -8.73 -16.32 -5.37
C MET A 11 -8.88 -14.83 -5.63
N THR A 12 -10.12 -14.33 -5.75
CA THR A 12 -10.40 -12.89 -5.86
C THR A 12 -10.04 -12.17 -4.55
N GLY A 13 -10.38 -12.74 -3.39
CA GLY A 13 -9.97 -12.20 -2.10
C GLY A 13 -8.45 -12.08 -1.97
N VAL A 14 -7.69 -13.11 -2.38
CA VAL A 14 -6.22 -13.08 -2.39
C VAL A 14 -5.69 -12.00 -3.34
N ALA A 15 -6.24 -11.91 -4.55
CA ALA A 15 -5.81 -10.93 -5.55
C ALA A 15 -5.97 -9.48 -5.08
N LEU A 16 -6.97 -9.20 -4.24
CA LEU A 16 -7.20 -7.88 -3.65
C LEU A 16 -6.38 -7.65 -2.38
N ALA A 17 -6.31 -8.65 -1.50
CA ALA A 17 -5.69 -8.52 -0.19
C ALA A 17 -4.16 -8.40 -0.27
N VAL A 18 -3.50 -9.23 -1.09
CA VAL A 18 -2.03 -9.31 -1.11
C VAL A 18 -1.37 -7.98 -1.55
N PRO A 19 -1.81 -7.31 -2.63
CA PRO A 19 -1.27 -6.00 -2.99
C PRO A 19 -1.56 -4.90 -1.95
N ALA A 20 -2.68 -4.97 -1.23
CA ALA A 20 -3.00 -4.03 -0.16
C ALA A 20 -2.09 -4.23 1.07
N VAL A 21 -1.78 -5.48 1.40
CA VAL A 21 -0.82 -5.82 2.46
C VAL A 21 0.58 -5.32 2.07
N ALA A 22 1.01 -5.52 0.83
CA ALA A 22 2.29 -5.04 0.32
C ALA A 22 2.43 -3.51 0.45
N ASP A 23 1.42 -2.75 0.03
CA ASP A 23 1.34 -1.30 0.20
C ASP A 23 1.46 -0.88 1.67
N ARG A 24 0.72 -1.54 2.58
CA ARG A 24 0.76 -1.23 4.01
C ARG A 24 2.12 -1.53 4.65
N LEU A 25 2.77 -2.61 4.24
CA LEU A 25 4.13 -2.94 4.67
C LEU A 25 5.15 -1.93 4.15
N ALA A 26 5.07 -1.56 2.88
CA ALA A 26 5.94 -0.55 2.28
C ALA A 26 5.84 0.79 3.02
N ARG A 27 4.63 1.26 3.33
CA ARG A 27 4.41 2.48 4.12
C ARG A 27 4.96 2.38 5.54
N ARG A 28 4.90 1.20 6.18
CA ARG A 28 5.49 1.00 7.52
C ARG A 28 7.01 1.10 7.48
N VAL A 29 7.65 0.47 6.49
CA VAL A 29 9.10 0.54 6.29
C VAL A 29 9.52 1.97 5.98
N ALA A 30 8.82 2.63 5.05
CA ALA A 30 9.02 4.04 4.73
C ALA A 30 8.91 4.92 5.97
N GLY A 31 7.98 4.64 6.88
CA GLY A 31 7.80 5.41 8.11
C GLY A 31 8.97 5.30 9.08
N ARG A 32 9.59 4.11 9.16
CA ARG A 32 10.83 3.93 9.93
C ARG A 32 11.98 4.72 9.30
N GLY A 33 12.13 4.64 7.98
CA GLY A 33 13.15 5.39 7.24
C GLY A 33 12.97 6.91 7.37
N PHE A 34 11.74 7.39 7.27
CA PHE A 34 11.41 8.81 7.45
C PHE A 34 11.77 9.30 8.86
N SER A 35 11.48 8.48 9.88
CA SER A 35 11.83 8.83 11.27
C SER A 35 13.33 8.87 11.48
N ALA A 36 14.06 7.91 10.90
CA ALA A 36 15.52 7.87 10.96
C ALA A 36 16.17 9.06 10.24
N TRP A 37 15.60 9.50 9.11
CA TRP A 37 16.15 10.59 8.30
C TRP A 37 15.82 11.99 8.86
N THR A 38 14.58 12.20 9.32
CA THR A 38 14.10 13.53 9.73
C THR A 38 14.16 13.77 11.24
N GLY A 39 14.42 12.73 12.04
CA GLY A 39 14.30 12.76 13.50
C GLY A 39 12.85 12.89 14.00
N ASN A 40 11.87 12.92 13.10
CA ASN A 40 10.47 13.16 13.42
C ASN A 40 9.60 11.98 13.00
N ASN A 41 8.54 11.71 13.76
CA ASN A 41 7.57 10.71 13.35
C ASN A 41 6.86 11.12 12.05
N PRO A 42 6.57 10.17 11.14
CA PRO A 42 5.83 10.46 9.92
C PRO A 42 4.46 11.07 10.25
N PRO A 43 4.10 12.24 9.66
CA PRO A 43 2.84 12.92 9.93
C PRO A 43 1.66 12.17 9.31
N ARG A 44 1.08 11.24 10.09
CA ARG A 44 -0.07 10.42 9.66
C ARG A 44 -1.39 11.16 9.70
N ASN A 45 -1.47 12.24 10.45
CA ASN A 45 -2.65 13.08 10.57
C ASN A 45 -2.24 14.55 10.51
N PRO A 46 -2.56 15.28 9.42
CA PRO A 46 -2.21 16.69 9.29
C PRO A 46 -3.00 17.63 10.22
N ALA A 47 -4.09 17.16 10.85
CA ALA A 47 -4.86 17.94 11.81
C ALA A 47 -4.24 17.96 13.22
N VAL A 48 -3.16 17.21 13.46
CA VAL A 48 -2.45 17.22 14.74
C VAL A 48 -1.69 18.54 14.89
N ALA A 49 -1.88 19.21 16.02
CA ALA A 49 -1.16 20.44 16.34
C ALA A 49 0.36 20.21 16.26
N GLY A 50 1.06 21.11 15.56
CA GLY A 50 2.53 21.02 15.36
C GLY A 50 2.98 20.25 14.12
N VAL A 51 2.07 19.65 13.34
CA VAL A 51 2.41 19.08 12.03
C VAL A 51 2.55 20.20 11.00
N SER A 52 3.73 20.34 10.41
CA SER A 52 3.91 21.28 9.30
C SER A 52 3.34 20.73 7.99
N TRP A 53 2.66 21.58 7.22
CA TRP A 53 2.12 21.23 5.90
C TRP A 53 3.20 20.69 4.93
N PRO A 54 4.39 21.31 4.80
CA PRO A 54 5.44 20.80 3.93
C PRO A 54 5.86 19.37 4.28
N GLN A 55 5.99 19.06 5.57
CA GLN A 55 6.34 17.73 6.03
C GLN A 55 5.23 16.71 5.78
N ALA A 56 3.96 17.11 5.96
CA ALA A 56 2.79 16.28 5.66
C ALA A 56 2.71 15.92 4.17
N ILE A 57 2.96 16.89 3.30
CA ILE A 57 2.99 16.70 1.84
C ILE A 57 4.15 15.75 1.47
N LEU A 58 5.35 16.00 1.99
CA LEU A 58 6.53 15.17 1.73
C LEU A 58 6.30 13.71 2.12
N TRP A 59 5.82 13.47 3.34
CA TRP A 59 5.51 12.13 3.82
C TRP A 59 4.45 11.45 2.97
N THR A 60 3.37 12.17 2.62
CA THR A 60 2.28 11.63 1.80
C THR A 60 2.76 11.24 0.41
N ALA A 61 3.58 12.08 -0.22
CA ALA A 61 4.17 11.80 -1.53
C ALA A 61 5.09 10.57 -1.47
N MET A 62 6.01 10.52 -0.51
CA MET A 62 6.95 9.39 -0.37
C MET A 62 6.23 8.07 -0.05
N ALA A 63 5.35 8.07 0.95
CA ALA A 63 4.62 6.88 1.36
C ALA A 63 3.63 6.42 0.28
N GLY A 64 3.01 7.36 -0.44
CA GLY A 64 2.14 7.10 -1.58
C GLY A 64 2.90 6.45 -2.73
N ALA A 65 4.04 7.01 -3.13
CA ALA A 65 4.88 6.49 -4.20
C ALA A 65 5.38 5.07 -3.88
N LEU A 66 5.99 4.87 -2.70
CA LEU A 66 6.51 3.55 -2.29
C LEU A 66 5.40 2.51 -2.16
N GLY A 67 4.27 2.89 -1.57
CA GLY A 67 3.11 2.02 -1.43
C GLY A 67 2.50 1.62 -2.78
N GLY A 68 2.38 2.59 -3.70
CA GLY A 68 1.90 2.37 -5.06
C GLY A 68 2.81 1.44 -5.87
N VAL A 69 4.12 1.65 -5.80
CA VAL A 69 5.12 0.78 -6.45
C VAL A 69 5.05 -0.64 -5.89
N ALA A 70 4.99 -0.81 -4.57
CA ALA A 70 4.86 -2.12 -3.95
C ALA A 70 3.58 -2.85 -4.41
N ARG A 71 2.44 -2.14 -4.42
CA ARG A 71 1.17 -2.67 -4.93
C ARG A 71 1.26 -3.09 -6.40
N MET A 72 1.85 -2.25 -7.25
CA MET A 72 2.07 -2.53 -8.68
C MET A 72 2.96 -3.76 -8.89
N ALA A 73 4.09 -3.84 -8.20
CA ALA A 73 5.01 -4.96 -8.28
C ALA A 73 4.34 -6.27 -7.86
N THR A 74 3.57 -6.25 -6.77
CA THR A 74 2.79 -7.41 -6.33
C THR A 74 1.73 -7.80 -7.36
N ARG A 75 0.96 -6.84 -7.93
CA ARG A 75 -0.01 -7.14 -8.98
C ARG A 75 0.64 -7.81 -10.20
N ARG A 76 1.81 -7.32 -10.61
CA ARG A 76 2.59 -7.91 -11.71
C ARG A 76 3.06 -9.33 -11.38
N ALA A 77 3.45 -9.60 -10.13
CA ALA A 77 3.81 -10.95 -9.71
C ALA A 77 2.59 -11.90 -9.72
N LEU A 78 1.44 -11.44 -9.24
CA LEU A 78 0.21 -12.24 -9.15
C LEU A 78 -0.43 -12.50 -10.53
N SER A 79 -0.23 -11.63 -11.52
CA SER A 79 -0.73 -11.87 -12.88
C SER A 79 -0.09 -13.11 -13.52
N GLY A 80 1.14 -13.45 -13.15
CA GLY A 80 1.80 -14.69 -13.57
C GLY A 80 1.31 -15.94 -12.82
N ALA A 81 0.59 -15.77 -11.69
CA ALA A 81 0.12 -16.86 -10.83
C ALA A 81 -1.30 -17.34 -11.17
N GLY A 82 -1.92 -16.83 -12.24
CA GLY A 82 -3.28 -17.20 -12.65
C GLY A 82 -4.38 -16.70 -11.72
N LEU A 83 -4.09 -15.74 -10.85
CA LEU A 83 -5.10 -15.10 -10.00
C LEU A 83 -5.98 -14.16 -10.83
N PRO A 84 -7.28 -14.06 -10.53
CA PRO A 84 -8.19 -13.17 -11.24
C PRO A 84 -7.72 -11.72 -11.08
N ALA A 85 -7.50 -11.06 -12.22
CA ALA A 85 -7.19 -9.64 -12.23
C ALA A 85 -8.42 -8.85 -11.76
N GLU A 86 -8.18 -7.85 -10.91
CA GLU A 86 -9.14 -6.77 -10.69
C GLU A 86 -9.37 -6.10 -12.06
N LYS A 87 -10.59 -6.20 -12.59
CA LYS A 87 -10.99 -5.58 -13.86
C LYS A 87 -11.45 -4.14 -13.63
#